data_AF-H3SGV8-F1
#
_entry.id   AF-H3SGV8-F1
#
_cell.length_a   1.000
_cell.length_b   1.000
_cell.length_c   1.000
_cell.angle_alpha   90.00
_cell.angle_beta   90.00
_cell.angle_gamma   90.00
#
_symmetry.space_group_name_H-M   'P 1'
#
loop_
_entity.id
_entity.type
_entity.pdbx_description
1 polymer ?
#
loop_
_entity_poly.entity_id
_entity_poly.type
_entity_poly.pdbx_seq_one_letter_code
_entity_poly.pdbx_strand_id
1 'polypeptide(L)' 'MNLSSGRDGQQKLCSSLLKLYREGFPEDAIYQEYRMSQLVYSLGIKTAQPYEVISRGKRLGIVYDYVHGRRC' A
#
# COMPACT_ATOMS: atom_id res chain seq x y z
N MET A 1 42.67 18.28 -1.33
CA MET A 1 42.28 17.55 -2.57
C MET A 1 41.52 16.30 -2.16
N ASN A 2 40.24 16.23 -2.56
CA ASN A 2 39.38 15.08 -2.95
C ASN A 2 39.77 13.63 -2.56
N LEU A 3 38.88 12.65 -2.37
CA LEU A 3 37.41 12.48 -2.37
C LEU A 3 37.18 10.99 -1.96
N SER A 4 36.23 10.70 -1.08
CA SER A 4 35.60 9.37 -0.96
C SER A 4 34.22 9.60 -0.35
N SER A 5 33.21 9.99 -1.14
CA SER A 5 32.41 9.14 -2.03
C SER A 5 31.70 8.02 -1.28
N GLY A 6 30.41 8.25 -0.98
CA GLY A 6 29.49 7.32 -0.35
C GLY A 6 28.14 7.99 -0.13
N ARG A 7 27.54 8.49 -1.20
CA ARG A 7 26.22 9.12 -1.22
C ARG A 7 25.10 8.09 -1.09
N ASP A 8 24.07 8.49 -0.35
CA ASP A 8 22.66 8.17 -0.53
C ASP A 8 22.23 6.70 -0.50
N GLY A 9 22.02 6.19 0.70
CA GLY A 9 21.06 5.11 0.99
C GLY A 9 19.65 5.63 1.30
N GLN A 10 19.20 6.73 0.69
CA GLN A 10 17.80 7.15 0.81
C GLN A 10 16.91 6.13 0.08
N GLN A 11 16.47 5.13 0.83
CA GLN A 11 15.38 4.25 0.44
C GLN A 11 14.19 5.15 0.12
N LYS A 12 13.83 5.23 -1.17
CA LYS A 12 12.72 6.03 -1.67
C LYS A 12 11.45 5.51 -1.00
N LEU A 13 10.97 6.23 0.02
CA LEU A 13 9.72 5.92 0.71
C LEU A 13 8.59 6.21 -0.29
N CYS A 14 8.22 5.22 -1.09
CA CYS A 14 6.98 5.29 -1.84
C CYS A 14 5.86 5.50 -0.81
N SER A 15 5.20 6.65 -0.89
CA SER A 15 4.10 7.01 -0.02
C SER A 15 3.06 5.87 -0.04
N SER A 16 2.51 5.52 1.11
CA SER A 16 1.44 4.53 1.21
C SER A 16 0.07 5.18 0.96
N LEU A 17 -0.84 4.49 0.29
CA LEU A 17 -2.23 4.94 0.09
C LEU A 17 -3.16 4.20 1.05
N LEU A 18 -4.07 4.92 1.72
CA LEU A 18 -5.10 4.33 2.58
C LEU A 18 -6.46 4.38 1.89
N LYS A 19 -7.03 3.20 1.59
CA LYS A 19 -8.43 3.07 1.20
C LYS A 19 -9.28 2.91 2.47
N LEU A 20 -9.94 3.99 2.91
CA LEU A 20 -10.73 4.00 4.15
C LEU A 20 -12.22 3.82 3.87
N TYR A 21 -12.83 2.76 4.41
CA TYR A 21 -14.26 2.45 4.24
C TYR A 21 -15.12 3.32 5.14
N ARG A 22 -16.40 3.51 4.80
CA ARG A 22 -17.35 4.26 5.65
C ARG A 22 -17.61 3.50 6.95
N GLU A 23 -18.02 4.22 8.00
CA GLU A 23 -18.47 3.57 9.24
C GLU A 23 -19.67 2.66 8.96
N GLY A 24 -19.70 1.49 9.60
CA GLY A 24 -20.74 0.47 9.41
C GLY A 24 -20.62 -0.32 8.10
N PHE A 25 -19.58 -0.11 7.29
CA PHE A 25 -19.33 -0.96 6.14
C PHE A 25 -18.95 -2.39 6.60
N PRO A 26 -19.46 -3.46 5.95
CA PRO A 26 -19.25 -4.83 6.41
C PRO A 26 -17.76 -5.19 6.48
N GLU A 27 -17.31 -5.62 7.66
CA GLU A 27 -15.91 -5.95 7.93
C GLU A 27 -15.43 -7.18 7.14
N ASP A 28 -16.30 -8.18 6.99
CA ASP A 28 -16.06 -9.38 6.18
C ASP A 28 -15.79 -9.04 4.70
N ALA A 29 -16.53 -8.09 4.15
CA ALA A 29 -16.32 -7.58 2.80
C ALA A 29 -14.96 -6.88 2.65
N ILE A 30 -14.52 -6.14 3.68
CA ILE A 30 -13.19 -5.48 3.69
C ILE A 30 -12.07 -6.53 3.68
N TYR A 31 -12.16 -7.55 4.55
CA TYR A 31 -11.16 -8.63 4.55
C TYR A 31 -11.20 -9.47 3.28
N GLN A 32 -12.38 -9.67 2.68
CA GLN A 32 -12.49 -10.32 1.37
C GLN A 32 -11.76 -9.50 0.30
N GLU A 33 -11.95 -8.18 0.26
CA GLU A 33 -11.23 -7.31 -0.67
C GLU A 33 -9.71 -7.37 -0.45
N TYR A 34 -9.26 -7.37 0.80
CA TYR A 34 -7.85 -7.49 1.15
C TYR A 34 -7.25 -8.81 0.60
N ARG A 35 -7.89 -9.96 0.87
CA ARG A 35 -7.44 -11.26 0.36
C ARG A 35 -7.45 -11.33 -1.17
N MET A 36 -8.48 -10.80 -1.80
CA MET A 36 -8.55 -10.74 -3.27
C MET A 36 -7.45 -9.87 -3.85
N SER A 37 -7.17 -8.72 -3.23
CA SER A 37 -6.08 -7.83 -3.66
C SER A 37 -4.72 -8.51 -3.53
N GLN A 38 -4.49 -9.26 -2.45
CA GLN A 38 -3.27 -10.05 -2.26
C GLN A 38 -3.10 -11.11 -3.35
N LEU A 39 -4.18 -11.84 -3.66
CA LEU A 39 -4.18 -12.84 -4.73
C LEU A 39 -3.91 -12.22 -6.10
N VAL A 40 -4.60 -11.13 -6.45
CA VAL A 40 -4.40 -10.45 -7.73
C VAL A 40 -2.95 -9.98 -7.87
N TYR A 41 -2.36 -9.42 -6.81
CA TYR A 41 -0.96 -9.01 -6.80
C TYR A 41 -0.01 -10.21 -6.94
N SER A 42 -0.27 -11.32 -6.23
CA SER A 42 0.58 -12.51 -6.27
C SER A 42 0.58 -13.22 -7.63
N LEU A 43 -0.47 -13.02 -8.43
CA LEU A 43 -0.54 -13.48 -9.82
C LEU A 43 0.28 -12.62 -10.80
N GLY A 44 1.00 -11.59 -10.32
CA GLY A 44 1.83 -10.71 -11.15
C GLY A 44 1.03 -9.67 -11.94
N ILE A 45 -0.26 -9.50 -11.64
CA ILE A 45 -1.08 -8.45 -12.26
C ILE A 45 -0.61 -7.11 -11.72
N LYS A 46 -0.39 -6.14 -12.62
CA LYS A 46 0.06 -4.79 -12.26
C LYS A 46 -1.05 -4.02 -11.53
N THR A 47 -1.11 -4.21 -10.22
CA THR A 47 -2.00 -3.55 -9.28
C THR A 47 -1.20 -3.01 -8.09
N ALA A 48 -1.86 -2.25 -7.21
CA ALA A 48 -1.26 -1.84 -5.95
C ALA A 48 -1.14 -3.03 -5.00
N GLN A 49 0.03 -3.21 -4.39
CA GLN A 49 0.23 -4.22 -3.36
C GLN A 49 -0.55 -3.80 -2.11
N PRO A 50 -1.47 -4.64 -1.59
CA PRO A 50 -2.05 -4.42 -0.27
C PRO A 50 -1.06 -4.88 0.82
N TYR A 51 -0.96 -4.12 1.91
CA TYR A 51 -0.05 -4.40 3.03
C TYR A 51 -0.76 -4.89 4.28
N GLU A 52 -1.80 -4.17 4.71
CA GLU A 52 -2.49 -4.46 5.95
C GLU A 52 -3.88 -3.84 5.98
N VAL A 53 -4.76 -4.39 6.82
CA VAL A 53 -6.02 -3.77 7.23
C VAL A 53 -5.77 -3.03 8.53
N ILE A 54 -6.08 -1.73 8.57
CA ILE A 54 -5.93 -0.89 9.76
C ILE A 54 -7.27 -0.36 10.23
N SER A 55 -7.34 -0.03 11.53
CA SER A 55 -8.44 0.74 12.09
C SER A 55 -8.09 2.22 12.22
N ARG A 56 -9.06 3.08 11.90
CA ARG A 56 -9.05 4.53 12.16
C ARG A 56 -10.37 4.93 12.80
N GLY A 57 -10.39 4.91 14.13
CA GLY A 57 -11.61 5.14 14.90
C GLY A 57 -12.58 3.96 14.73
N LYS A 58 -13.79 4.24 14.24
CA LYS A 58 -14.82 3.23 13.97
C LYS A 58 -14.83 2.72 12.53
N ARG A 59 -13.76 2.99 11.79
CA ARG A 59 -13.64 2.71 10.35
C ARG A 59 -12.43 1.83 10.12
N LEU A 60 -12.57 0.88 9.21
CA LEU A 60 -11.47 0.07 8.71
C LEU A 60 -10.97 0.64 7.38
N GLY A 61 -9.72 0.35 7.06
CA GLY A 61 -9.13 0.69 5.77
C GLY A 61 -8.01 -0.27 5.40
N ILE A 62 -7.68 -0.32 4.12
CA ILE A 62 -6.57 -1.13 3.60
C ILE A 62 -5.46 -0.19 3.16
N VAL A 63 -4.24 -0.47 3.62
CA VAL A 63 -3.02 0.22 3.21
C VAL A 63 -2.48 -0.45 1.95
N TYR A 64 -2.15 0.35 0.95
CA TYR A 64 -1.56 -0.08 -0.31
C TYR A 64 -0.26 0.67 -0.60
N ASP A 65 0.59 0.06 -1.44
CA ASP A 65 1.62 0.80 -2.17
C ASP A 65 0.97 1.83 -3.09
N TYR A 66 1.57 3.01 -3.17
CA TYR A 66 1.19 3.98 -4.19
C TYR A 66 1.78 3.58 -5.54
N VAL A 67 0.92 3.12 -6.44
CA VAL A 67 1.30 2.81 -7.82
C VAL A 67 1.31 4.11 -8.62
N HIS A 68 2.50 4.67 -8.86
CA HIS A 68 2.65 5.75 -9.84
C HIS A 68 2.33 5.22 -11.24
N GLY A 69 1.28 5.75 -11.87
CA GLY A 69 1.11 5.65 -13.31
C GLY A 69 2.24 6.43 -13.99
N ARG A 70 3.32 5.75 -14.40
CA ARG A 70 4.54 6.34 -15.02
C ARG A 70 4.95 7.72 -14.48
N ARG A 71 5.60 7.72 -13.31
CA ARG A 71 6.99 8.22 -13.09
C ARG A 71 7.24 8.28 -11.57
N CYS A 72 7.96 7.26 -11.08
CA CYS A 72 8.94 7.36 -10.02
C CYS A 72 10.24 6.81 -10.58
#